data_AF-A0A958Z7W1-F1
#
_entry.id   AF-A0A958Z7W1-F1
#
_cell.length_a   1.000
_cell.length_b   1.000
_cell.length_c   1.000
_cell.angle_alpha   90.00
_cell.angle_beta   90.00
_cell.angle_gamma   90.00
#
_symmetry.space_group_name_H-M   'P 1'
#
loop_
_entity.id
_entity.type
_entity.pdbx_description
1 polymer ?
#
loop_
_entity_poly.entity_id
_entity_poly.type
_entity_poly.pdbx_seq_one_letter_code
_entity_poly.pdbx_strand_id
1 'polypeptide(L)'
;PNTNQSHDNDWECYQLNDSKKVLQRTFIANPFLYQAEYINDNNEFETKTIELNSAQISLRLQLHKDTKFVTLRSSEKTKTGKPIEITTILD
;
A
#
# COMPACT_ATOMS: atom_id res chain seq x y z
N PRO A 1 -5.39 27.61 -2.15
CA PRO A 1 -4.16 26.79 -2.17
C PRO A 1 -4.09 25.85 -0.95
N ASN A 2 -4.50 24.59 -1.11
CA ASN A 2 -3.70 23.44 -0.68
C ASN A 2 -4.35 22.16 -1.20
N THR A 3 -3.59 21.43 -2.00
CA THR A 3 -3.93 20.17 -2.64
C THR A 3 -3.85 19.04 -1.62
N ASN A 4 -4.98 18.68 -1.02
CA ASN A 4 -5.14 17.39 -0.37
C ASN A 4 -5.21 16.31 -1.48
N GLN A 5 -4.06 15.95 -2.05
CA GLN A 5 -3.95 14.75 -2.87
C GLN A 5 -3.99 13.56 -1.91
N SER A 6 -5.14 12.89 -1.86
CA SER A 6 -5.33 11.62 -1.16
C SER A 6 -4.43 10.58 -1.83
N HIS A 7 -3.29 10.31 -1.18
CA HIS A 7 -2.33 9.26 -1.49
C HIS A 7 -2.74 7.90 -0.88
N ASP A 8 -4.01 7.75 -0.50
CA ASP A 8 -4.50 6.63 0.31
C ASP A 8 -4.60 5.30 -0.46
N ASN A 9 -4.11 5.22 -1.70
CA ASN A 9 -4.15 4.00 -2.53
C ASN A 9 -2.90 3.81 -3.41
N ASP A 10 -1.73 4.22 -2.93
CA ASP A 10 -0.48 4.12 -3.70
C ASP A 10 0.06 2.69 -3.87
N TRP A 11 -0.55 1.71 -3.21
CA TRP A 11 -0.14 0.31 -3.31
C TRP A 11 -1.27 -0.58 -3.76
N GLU A 12 -0.92 -1.60 -4.52
CA GLU A 12 -1.84 -2.55 -5.11
C GLU A 12 -1.38 -3.97 -4.77
N CYS A 13 -2.28 -4.74 -4.17
CA CYS A 13 -2.09 -6.15 -3.92
C CYS A 13 -2.81 -6.96 -5.01
N TYR A 14 -2.05 -7.78 -5.71
CA TYR A 14 -2.52 -8.66 -6.78
C TYR A 14 -2.46 -10.11 -6.34
N GLN A 15 -3.54 -10.84 -6.55
CA GLN A 15 -3.53 -12.30 -6.51
C GLN A 15 -3.44 -12.83 -7.94
N LEU A 16 -2.50 -13.73 -8.20
CA LEU A 16 -2.18 -14.24 -9.52
C LEU A 16 -2.26 -15.77 -9.53
N ASN A 17 -2.69 -16.36 -10.63
CA ASN A 17 -2.64 -17.82 -10.83
C ASN A 17 -1.24 -18.29 -11.30
N ASP A 18 -1.12 -19.59 -11.56
CA ASP A 18 0.07 -20.27 -12.12
C ASP A 18 0.64 -19.60 -13.38
N SER A 19 -0.23 -19.09 -14.24
CA SER A 19 0.09 -18.40 -15.50
C SER A 19 0.38 -16.91 -15.31
N LYS A 20 0.50 -16.44 -14.05
CA LYS A 20 0.67 -15.03 -13.67
C LYS A 20 -0.47 -14.11 -14.16
N LYS A 21 -1.66 -14.67 -14.39
CA LYS A 21 -2.86 -13.90 -14.69
C LYS A 21 -3.46 -13.36 -13.39
N VAL A 22 -3.85 -12.09 -13.40
CA VAL A 22 -4.55 -11.45 -12.27
C VAL A 22 -5.92 -12.09 -12.07
N LEU A 23 -6.11 -12.64 -10.87
CA LEU A 23 -7.39 -13.16 -10.38
C LEU A 23 -8.12 -12.10 -9.56
N GLN A 24 -7.38 -11.36 -8.73
CA GLN A 24 -7.94 -10.33 -7.86
C GLN A 24 -6.94 -9.18 -7.68
N ARG A 25 -7.47 -7.97 -7.50
CA ARG A 25 -6.73 -6.75 -7.16
C ARG A 25 -7.37 -6.10 -5.94
N THR A 26 -6.56 -5.58 -5.03
CA THR A 26 -6.99 -4.84 -3.85
C THR A 26 -6.07 -3.66 -3.64
N PHE A 27 -6.64 -2.49 -3.36
CA PHE A 27 -5.86 -1.30 -3.04
C PHE A 27 -5.44 -1.31 -1.58
N ILE A 28 -4.21 -0.90 -1.32
CA ILE A 28 -3.59 -0.84 -0.02
C ILE A 28 -3.14 0.61 0.20
N ALA A 29 -3.50 1.17 1.35
CA ALA A 29 -3.04 2.50 1.75
C ALA A 29 -1.51 2.55 1.84
N ASN A 30 -0.94 3.72 1.56
CA ASN A 30 0.50 3.89 1.57
C ASN A 30 1.06 3.61 2.98
N PRO A 31 1.83 2.52 3.19
CA PRO A 31 2.25 2.13 4.52
C PRO A 31 3.32 3.06 5.09
N PHE A 32 3.92 3.92 4.27
CA PHE A 32 4.92 4.90 4.68
C PHE A 32 4.31 6.23 5.12
N LEU A 33 3.00 6.43 4.93
CA LEU A 33 2.30 7.63 5.39
C LEU A 33 1.47 7.28 6.62
N TYR A 34 1.91 7.78 7.77
CA TYR A 34 1.18 7.62 9.03
C TYR A 34 0.49 8.93 9.40
N GLN A 35 -0.83 8.87 9.60
CA GLN A 35 -1.60 10.00 10.12
C GLN A 35 -1.66 9.91 11.64
N ALA A 36 -1.16 10.92 12.32
CA ALA A 36 -1.19 11.03 13.77
C ALA A 36 -2.07 12.20 14.19
N GLU A 37 -3.03 11.92 15.08
CA GLU A 37 -3.83 12.94 15.75
C GLU A 37 -3.09 13.43 17.00
N TYR A 38 -3.08 14.74 17.21
CA TYR A 38 -2.51 15.36 18.40
C TYR A 38 -3.32 16.58 18.81
N ILE A 39 -3.17 16.97 20.08
CA ILE A 39 -3.70 18.23 20.58
C ILE A 39 -2.62 19.30 20.42
N ASN A 40 -2.95 20.38 19.73
CA ASN A 40 -2.05 21.52 19.57
C ASN A 40 -1.97 22.36 20.86
N ASP A 41 -1.14 23.39 20.87
CA ASP A 41 -0.96 24.28 22.03
C ASP A 41 -2.23 25.10 22.38
N ASN A 42 -3.21 25.15 21.48
CA ASN A 42 -4.51 25.81 21.68
C ASN A 42 -5.61 24.85 22.16
N ASN A 43 -5.26 23.62 22.54
CA ASN A 43 -6.19 22.55 22.92
C ASN A 43 -7.14 22.08 21.78
N GLU A 44 -6.74 22.25 20.53
CA GLU A 44 -7.51 21.82 19.36
C GLU A 44 -6.94 20.50 18.80
N PHE A 45 -7.83 19.63 18.30
CA PHE A 45 -7.41 18.43 17.59
C PHE A 45 -6.88 18.80 16.21
N GLU A 46 -5.66 18.36 15.92
CA GLU A 46 -5.03 18.46 14.61
C GLU A 46 -4.52 17.10 14.16
N THR A 47 -4.45 16.92 12.84
CA THR A 47 -3.84 15.75 12.21
C THR A 47 -2.56 16.19 11.51
N LYS A 48 -1.48 15.44 11.70
CA LYS A 48 -0.26 15.57 10.89
C LYS A 48 0.02 14.27 10.16
N THR A 49 0.55 14.39 8.95
CA THR A 49 1.13 13.28 8.19
C THR A 49 2.60 13.15 8.54
N ILE A 50 3.02 11.96 8.93
CA ILE A 50 4.41 11.60 9.19
C ILE A 50 4.84 10.62 8.10
N GLU A 51 5.91 10.97 7.39
CA GLU A 51 6.58 10.07 6.46
C GLU A 51 7.55 9.14 7.21
N LEU A 52 7.40 7.83 7.01
CA LEU A 52 8.21 6.80 7.62
C LEU A 52 9.30 6.32 6.66
N ASN A 53 10.53 6.14 7.16
CA ASN A 53 11.61 5.53 6.38
C ASN A 53 11.41 4.02 6.17
N SER A 54 10.62 3.38 7.02
CA SER A 54 10.31 1.95 6.98
C SER A 54 8.95 1.69 7.60
N ALA A 55 8.21 0.73 7.06
CA ALA A 55 6.93 0.30 7.60
C ALA A 55 6.84 -1.23 7.58
N GLN A 56 6.25 -1.80 8.63
CA GLN A 56 5.87 -3.21 8.68
C GLN A 56 4.36 -3.30 8.55
N ILE A 57 3.89 -4.12 7.60
CA ILE A 57 2.46 -4.37 7.39
C ILE A 57 2.14 -5.85 7.55
N SER A 58 0.93 -6.12 8.01
CA SER A 58 0.35 -7.46 8.03
C SER A 58 -0.92 -7.45 7.18
N LEU A 59 -0.92 -8.23 6.10
CA LEU A 59 -2.05 -8.32 5.18
C LEU A 59 -2.84 -9.61 5.45
N ARG A 60 -4.11 -9.48 5.84
CA ARG A 60 -5.05 -10.60 5.92
C ARG A 60 -5.87 -10.64 4.64
N LEU A 61 -5.58 -11.60 3.78
CA LEU A 61 -6.22 -11.73 2.46
C LEU A 61 -7.14 -12.95 2.45
N GLN A 62 -8.34 -12.79 1.89
CA GLN A 62 -9.15 -13.94 1.46
C GLN A 62 -8.65 -14.35 0.08
N LEU A 63 -7.97 -15.49 0.01
CA LEU A 63 -7.34 -15.94 -1.22
C LEU A 63 -8.39 -16.50 -2.18
N HIS A 64 -8.30 -16.11 -3.45
CA HIS A 64 -8.99 -16.82 -4.51
C HIS A 64 -8.43 -18.25 -4.59
N LYS A 65 -9.32 -19.24 -4.85
CA LYS A 65 -8.97 -20.67 -4.84
C LYS A 65 -7.81 -21.05 -5.77
N ASP A 66 -7.64 -20.30 -6.84
CA ASP A 66 -6.63 -20.55 -7.88
C ASP A 66 -5.37 -19.68 -7.70
N THR A 67 -5.25 -18.94 -6.60
CA THR A 67 -4.11 -18.07 -6.33
C THR A 67 -2.85 -18.90 -6.06
N LYS A 68 -1.76 -18.54 -6.74
CA LYS A 68 -0.41 -19.10 -6.57
C LYS A 68 0.63 -18.06 -6.21
N PHE A 69 0.40 -16.82 -6.58
CA PHE A 69 1.26 -15.71 -6.20
C PHE A 69 0.46 -14.56 -5.64
N VAL A 70 1.04 -13.88 -4.66
CA VAL A 70 0.57 -12.59 -4.17
C VAL A 70 1.65 -11.55 -4.43
N THR A 71 1.34 -10.51 -5.17
CA THR A 71 2.26 -9.43 -5.50
C THR A 71 1.76 -8.12 -4.93
N LEU A 72 2.56 -7.47 -4.10
CA LEU A 72 2.36 -6.09 -3.69
C LEU A 72 3.18 -5.19 -4.62
N ARG A 73 2.52 -4.19 -5.23
CA ARG A 73 3.09 -3.28 -6.22
C ARG A 73 2.85 -1.83 -5.81
N SER A 74 3.88 -0.99 -5.89
CA SER A 74 3.74 0.46 -5.74
C SER A 74 3.29 1.11 -7.05
N SER A 75 2.47 2.15 -6.95
CA SER A 75 2.16 3.09 -8.03
C SER A 75 3.40 3.92 -8.42
N GLU A 76 4.33 4.12 -7.48
CA GLU A 76 5.59 4.81 -7.70
C GLU A 76 6.56 3.95 -8.52
N LYS A 77 7.28 4.63 -9.41
CA LYS A 77 8.27 4.01 -10.28
C LYS A 77 9.67 4.30 -9.75
N THR A 78 10.53 3.29 -9.81
CA THR A 78 11.98 3.48 -9.63
C THR A 78 12.53 4.45 -10.67
N LYS A 79 13.77 4.92 -10.47
CA LYS A 79 14.50 5.77 -11.44
C LYS A 79 14.61 5.14 -12.85
N THR A 80 14.42 3.83 -12.95
CA THR A 80 14.41 3.08 -14.23
C THR A 80 13.02 2.95 -14.87
N GLY A 81 11.99 3.57 -14.27
CA GLY A 81 10.61 3.52 -14.74
C GLY A 81 9.84 2.25 -14.39
N LYS A 82 10.47 1.28 -13.70
CA LYS A 82 9.82 0.04 -13.25
C LYS A 82 9.13 0.25 -11.89
N PRO A 83 7.93 -0.31 -11.66
CA PRO A 83 7.29 -0.27 -10.36
C PRO A 83 8.08 -1.07 -9.33
N ILE A 84 7.95 -0.70 -8.06
CA ILE A 84 8.45 -1.50 -6.95
C ILE A 84 7.48 -2.65 -6.72
N GLU A 85 7.98 -3.88 -6.73
CA GLU A 85 7.16 -5.08 -6.58
C GLU A 85 7.79 -6.07 -5.60
N ILE A 86 6.96 -6.65 -4.74
CA ILE A 86 7.32 -7.73 -3.83
C ILE A 86 6.34 -8.87 -4.09
N THR A 87 6.83 -10.06 -4.43
CA THR A 87 5.99 -11.23 -4.71
C THR A 87 6.28 -12.36 -3.76
N THR A 88 5.24 -12.96 -3.21
CA THR A 88 5.28 -14.17 -2.41
C THR A 88 4.64 -15.32 -3.19
N ILE A 89 5.26 -16.50 -3.14
CA ILE A 89 4.73 -17.74 -3.68
C ILE A 89 3.94 -18.41 -2.56
N LEU A 90 2.73 -18.89 -2.87
CA LEU A 90 1.91 -19.66 -1.96
C LEU A 90 2.02 -21.14 -2.32
N ASP A 91 2.38 -21.96 -1.33
CA ASP A 91 2.47 -23.42 -1.45
C ASP A 91 1.09 -24.07 -1.65
#